data_AF-A0A962HPU2-F1
#
_entry.id   AF-A0A962HPU2-F1
#
_cell.length_a   1.000
_cell.length_b   1.000
_cell.length_c   1.000
_cell.angle_alpha   90.00
_cell.angle_beta   90.00
_cell.angle_gamma   90.00
#
_symmetry.space_group_name_H-M   'P 1'
#
loop_
_entity.id
_entity.type
_entity.pdbx_description
1 polymer ?
#
loop_
_entity_poly.entity_id
_entity_poly.type
_entity_poly.pdbx_seq_one_letter_code
_entity_poly.pdbx_strand_id
1 'polypeptide(L)'
;MKEKHLTRLMYLLIVVGLGVSATGVGLVLFTDIETALGIRGIATVAGLIAGGLFVSVPAKIYLTLQLMKYNDEKLRAQRERGEL
;
A
#
# COMPACT_ATOMS: atom_id res chain seq x y z
N MET A 1 -1.91 -1.43 -22.60
CA MET A 1 -2.87 -0.49 -21.95
C MET A 1 -3.29 -0.93 -20.55
N LYS A 2 -3.80 -2.16 -20.35
CA LYS A 2 -4.26 -2.67 -19.04
C LYS A 2 -3.21 -2.66 -17.93
N GLU A 3 -1.96 -3.04 -18.22
CA GLU A 3 -0.91 -3.14 -17.20
C GLU A 3 -0.57 -1.80 -16.56
N LYS A 4 -0.44 -0.73 -17.37
CA LYS A 4 -0.17 0.63 -16.87
C LYS A 4 -1.29 1.15 -15.96
N HIS A 5 -2.54 0.82 -16.28
CA HIS A 5 -3.69 1.17 -15.44
C HIS A 5 -3.68 0.39 -14.13
N LEU A 6 -3.35 -0.89 -14.15
CA LEU A 6 -3.28 -1.72 -12.95
C LEU A 6 -2.15 -1.26 -12.02
N THR A 7 -0.96 -0.96 -12.57
CA THR A 7 0.16 -0.38 -11.81
C THR A 7 -0.23 0.95 -11.14
N ARG A 8 -0.92 1.85 -11.86
CA ARG A 8 -1.43 3.10 -11.26
C ARG A 8 -2.47 2.84 -10.18
N LEU A 9 -3.38 1.89 -10.39
CA LEU A 9 -4.38 1.52 -9.41
C LEU A 9 -3.72 0.99 -8.13
N MET A 10 -2.68 0.16 -8.24
CA MET A 10 -1.92 -0.33 -7.09
C MET A 10 -1.22 0.81 -6.35
N TYR A 11 -0.60 1.75 -7.06
CA TYR A 11 -0.04 2.96 -6.44
C TYR A 11 -1.10 3.80 -5.72
N LEU A 12 -2.26 3.97 -6.34
CA LEU A 12 -3.37 4.71 -5.76
C LEU A 12 -3.93 4.00 -4.51
N LEU A 13 -4.03 2.67 -4.52
CA LEU A 13 -4.40 1.87 -3.34
C LEU A 13 -3.40 2.03 -2.20
N ILE A 14 -2.10 2.14 -2.48
CA ILE A 14 -1.09 2.42 -1.45
C ILE A 14 -1.29 3.81 -0.85
N VAL A 15 -1.49 4.83 -1.69
CA VAL A 15 -1.71 6.21 -1.23
C VAL A 15 -3.00 6.30 -0.41
N VAL A 16 -4.08 5.67 -0.87
CA VAL A 16 -5.36 5.63 -0.15
C VAL A 16 -5.22 4.85 1.17
N GLY A 17 -4.59 3.67 1.15
CA GLY A 17 -4.38 2.86 2.35
C GLY A 17 -3.55 3.60 3.41
N LEU A 18 -2.45 4.25 2.99
CA LEU A 18 -1.66 5.12 3.87
C LEU A 18 -2.46 6.33 4.37
N GLY A 19 -3.27 6.96 3.51
CA GLY A 19 -4.13 8.07 3.89
C GLY A 19 -5.15 7.67 4.95
N VAL A 20 -5.77 6.50 4.81
CA VAL A 20 -6.71 5.95 5.80
C VAL A 20 -6.00 5.64 7.12
N SER A 21 -4.82 5.01 7.08
CA SER A 21 -4.05 4.76 8.30
C SER A 21 -3.59 6.06 8.98
N ALA A 22 -3.13 7.06 8.21
CA ALA A 22 -2.76 8.37 8.74
C ALA A 22 -3.96 9.09 9.35
N THR A 23 -5.15 8.97 8.74
CA THR A 23 -6.40 9.50 9.30
C THR A 23 -6.74 8.82 10.63
N GLY A 24 -6.59 7.49 10.71
CA GLY A 24 -6.76 6.74 11.96
C GLY A 24 -5.81 7.22 13.05
N VAL A 25 -4.52 7.41 12.74
CA VAL A 25 -3.53 7.97 13.67
C VAL A 25 -3.88 9.41 14.07
N GLY A 26 -4.31 10.24 13.12
CA GLY A 26 -4.76 11.61 13.40
C GLY A 26 -5.96 11.65 14.34
N LEU A 27 -6.91 10.72 14.17
CA LEU A 27 -8.04 10.56 15.08
C LEU A 27 -7.61 10.23 16.51
N VAL A 28 -6.54 9.47 16.72
CA VAL A 28 -5.98 9.22 18.07
C VAL A 28 -5.33 10.48 18.63
N LEU A 29 -4.54 11.18 17.81
CA LEU A 29 -3.71 12.29 18.27
C LEU A 29 -4.49 13.57 18.54
N PHE A 30 -5.53 13.85 17.75
CA PHE A 30 -6.28 15.10 17.82
C PHE A 30 -7.67 14.96 18.46
N THR A 31 -8.12 13.74 18.73
CA THR A 31 -9.44 13.49 19.30
C THR A 31 -9.34 12.56 20.48
N ASP A 32 -9.95 12.95 21.59
CA ASP A 32 -10.17 12.12 22.78
C ASP A 32 -11.26 11.05 22.53
N ILE A 33 -11.34 10.51 21.30
CA ILE A 33 -12.33 9.49 20.94
C ILE A 33 -12.12 8.21 21.76
N GLU A 34 -10.88 7.91 22.12
CA GLU A 34 -10.58 6.75 22.95
C GLU A 34 -11.09 6.92 24.39
N THR A 35 -11.09 8.14 24.93
CA THR A 35 -11.62 8.42 26.27
C THR A 35 -13.14 8.65 26.25
N ALA A 36 -13.68 9.23 25.18
CA ALA A 36 -15.11 9.54 25.04
C ALA A 36 -15.97 8.33 24.62
N LEU A 37 -15.48 7.44 23.74
CA LEU A 37 -16.20 6.23 23.31
C LEU A 37 -15.67 4.94 23.97
N GLY A 38 -14.58 5.02 24.74
CA GLY A 38 -13.93 3.86 25.36
C GLY A 38 -13.52 2.82 24.32
N ILE A 39 -13.85 1.55 24.58
CA ILE A 39 -13.48 0.39 23.76
C ILE A 39 -13.95 0.51 22.30
N ARG A 40 -15.11 1.14 22.05
CA ARG A 40 -15.62 1.33 20.67
C ARG A 40 -14.78 2.31 19.86
N GLY A 41 -14.21 3.33 20.52
CA GLY A 41 -13.30 4.30 19.91
C GLY A 41 -12.01 3.61 19.47
N ILE A 42 -11.39 2.86 20.39
CA ILE A 42 -10.16 2.09 20.15
C ILE A 42 -10.36 1.08 19.01
N ALA A 43 -11.45 0.32 19.01
CA ALA A 43 -11.73 -0.65 17.95
C ALA A 43 -11.87 0.00 16.56
N THR A 44 -12.48 1.19 16.50
CA THR A 44 -12.67 1.94 15.25
C THR A 44 -11.33 2.44 14.70
N VAL A 45 -10.50 3.02 15.56
CA VAL A 45 -9.16 3.48 15.21
C VAL A 45 -8.28 2.32 14.78
N ALA A 46 -8.21 1.26 15.59
CA ALA A 46 -7.40 0.09 15.30
C ALA A 46 -7.82 -0.54 13.96
N GLY A 47 -9.14 -0.59 13.69
CA GLY A 47 -9.69 -1.03 12.41
C GLY A 47 -9.28 -0.15 11.23
N LEU A 48 -9.29 1.19 11.38
CA LEU A 48 -8.83 2.12 10.34
C LEU A 48 -7.34 1.96 10.05
N ILE A 49 -6.50 1.89 11.09
CA ILE A 49 -5.05 1.76 10.93
C ILE A 49 -4.72 0.40 10.30
N ALA A 50 -5.23 -0.69 10.88
CA ALA A 50 -4.98 -2.05 10.40
C ALA A 50 -5.57 -2.26 9.00
N GLY A 51 -6.78 -1.77 8.74
CA GLY A 51 -7.44 -1.84 7.43
C GLY A 51 -6.68 -1.09 6.35
N GLY A 52 -6.24 0.15 6.63
CA GLY A 52 -5.43 0.94 5.70
C GLY A 52 -4.10 0.27 5.37
N LEU A 53 -3.43 -0.31 6.38
CA LEU A 53 -2.20 -1.07 6.16
C LEU A 53 -2.46 -2.36 5.38
N PHE A 54 -3.53 -3.09 5.72
CA PHE A 54 -3.89 -4.37 5.09
C PHE A 54 -4.10 -4.22 3.59
N VAL A 55 -4.76 -3.14 3.15
CA VAL A 55 -4.96 -2.83 1.72
C VAL A 55 -3.64 -2.46 1.02
N SER A 56 -2.69 -1.86 1.75
CA SER A 56 -1.40 -1.41 1.22
C SER A 56 -0.43 -2.56 0.92
N VAL A 57 -0.50 -3.66 1.67
CA VAL A 57 0.41 -4.82 1.55
C VAL A 57 0.29 -5.56 0.20
N PRO A 58 -0.89 -6.04 -0.24
CA PRO A 58 -1.01 -6.76 -1.51
C PRO A 58 -0.65 -5.87 -2.71
N ALA A 59 -0.92 -4.57 -2.63
CA ALA A 59 -0.53 -3.62 -3.67
C ALA A 59 0.99 -3.48 -3.80
N LYS A 60 1.72 -3.40 -2.67
CA LYS A 60 3.19 -3.40 -2.67
C LYS A 60 3.77 -4.71 -3.23
N ILE A 61 3.23 -5.85 -2.80
CA ILE A 61 3.67 -7.17 -3.29
C ILE A 61 3.48 -7.27 -4.81
N TYR A 62 2.32 -6.84 -5.32
CA TYR A 62 2.04 -6.86 -6.76
C TYR A 62 3.05 -6.04 -7.56
N LEU A 63 3.33 -4.80 -7.12
CA LEU A 63 4.29 -3.91 -7.79
C LEU A 63 5.71 -4.50 -7.77
N THR A 64 6.13 -5.09 -6.65
CA THR A 64 7.44 -5.75 -6.56
C THR A 64 7.55 -6.93 -7.52
N LEU A 65 6.53 -7.79 -7.59
CA LEU A 65 6.51 -8.91 -8.53
C LEU A 65 6.54 -8.43 -9.99
N GLN A 66 5.83 -7.34 -10.30
CA GLN A 66 5.84 -6.74 -11.62
C GLN A 66 7.21 -6.15 -11.97
N LEU A 67 7.86 -5.47 -11.01
CA LEU A 67 9.20 -4.91 -11.17
C LEU A 67 10.23 -6.01 -11.41
N MET A 68 10.15 -7.12 -10.66
CA MET A 68 11.05 -8.27 -10.81
C MET A 68 10.92 -8.89 -12.21
N LYS A 69 9.70 -9.08 -12.72
CA LYS A 69 9.47 -9.54 -14.10
C LYS A 69 10.13 -8.63 -15.14
N TYR A 70 9.95 -7.32 -15.00
CA TYR A 70 10.56 -6.35 -15.92
C TYR A 70 12.09 -6.37 -15.84
N ASN A 71 12.66 -6.50 -14.64
CA ASN A 71 14.09 -6.56 -14.42
C ASN A 71 14.71 -7.84 -15.00
N ASP A 72 14.03 -8.99 -14.84
CA ASP A 72 14.46 -10.26 -15.42
C ASP A 72 14.46 -10.23 -16.95
N GLU A 73 13.44 -9.62 -17.55
CA GLU A 73 13.33 -9.46 -19.00
C GLU A 73 14.42 -8.53 -19.54
N LYS A 74 14.70 -7.43 -18.82
CA LYS A 74 15.80 -6.51 -19.14
C LYS A 74 17.17 -7.18 -19.03
N LEU A 75 17.37 -8.00 -17.99
CA LEU A 75 18.62 -8.75 -17.79
C LEU A 75 18.85 -9.78 -18.89
N ARG A 76 17.80 -10.50 -19.32
CA ARG A 76 17.87 -11.43 -20.46
C ARG A 76 18.26 -10.69 -21.74
N ALA A 77 17.63 -9.55 -22.02
CA ALA A 77 17.95 -8.73 -23.18
C ALA A 77 19.36 -8.10 -23.15
N GLN A 78 19.98 -7.95 -21.97
CA GLN A 78 21.39 -7.54 -21.83
C GLN A 78 22.36 -8.69 -22.08
N ARG A 79 22.04 -9.90 -21.58
CA ARG A 79 22.83 -11.11 -21.88
C ARG A 79 22.84 -11.43 -23.37
N GLU A 80 21.70 -11.30 -24.05
CA GLU A 80 21.61 -11.50 -25.51
C GLU A 80 22.42 -10.47 -26.31
N ARG A 81 22.63 -9.26 -25.75
CA ARG A 81 23.48 -8.22 -26.34
C ARG A 81 24.97 -8.39 -26.04
N GLY A 82 25.36 -9.41 -25.27
CA GLY A 82 26.76 -9.65 -24.90
C GLY A 82 27.36 -8.57 -24.00
N GLU A 83 26.51 -7.76 -23.34
CA GLU A 83 26.94 -6.69 -22.43
C GLU A 83 27.26 -7.20 -21.01
N LEU A 84 27.07 -8.51 -20.76
CA LEU A 84 27.35 -9.23 -19.51
C LEU A 84 27.92 -10.63 -19.80
#